data_AF-X0YBR1-F1
#
_entry.id   AF-X0YBR1-F1
#
_cell.length_a   1.000
_cell.length_b   1.000
_cell.length_c   1.000
_cell.angle_alpha   90.00
_cell.angle_beta   90.00
_cell.angle_gamma   90.00
#
_symmetry.space_group_name_H-M   'P 1'
#
loop_
_entity.id
_entity.type
_entity.pdbx_description
1 polymer ?
#
loop_
_entity_poly.entity_id
_entity_poly.type
_entity_poly.pdbx_seq_one_letter_code
_entity_poly.pdbx_strand_id
1 'polypeptide(L)' 'MPEKVTLVVFSGELDKALAAFNIAIGAASSGMEVSMFFTFWGLNIIKKNQGSIRSR' A
#
# COMPACT_ATOMS: atom_id res chain seq x y z
N MET A 1 -20.27 4.47 -12.93
CA MET A 1 -18.89 3.95 -12.80
C MET A 1 -18.46 4.21 -11.37
N PRO A 2 -17.95 3.22 -10.62
CA PRO A 2 -17.47 3.46 -9.26
C PRO A 2 -16.33 4.48 -9.30
N GLU A 3 -16.30 5.38 -8.31
CA GLU A 3 -15.19 6.32 -8.14
C GLU A 3 -13.89 5.54 -7.88
N LYS A 4 -12.74 6.11 -8.30
CA LYS A 4 -11.45 5.44 -8.25
C LYS A 4 -10.46 6.18 -7.36
N VAL A 5 -9.70 5.43 -6.57
CA VAL A 5 -8.60 5.95 -5.74
C VAL A 5 -7.32 5.19 -6.06
N THR A 6 -6.27 5.93 -6.40
CA THR A 6 -4.93 5.35 -6.62
C THR A 6 -3.95 5.91 -5.59
N LEU A 7 -3.27 5.03 -4.86
CA LEU A 7 -2.28 5.38 -3.85
C LEU A 7 -0.88 4.94 -4.31
N VAL A 8 0.06 5.89 -4.36
CA VAL A 8 1.48 5.59 -4.58
C VAL A 8 2.17 5.44 -3.22
N VAL A 9 2.57 4.22 -2.89
CA VAL A 9 3.23 3.90 -1.61
C VAL A 9 4.73 3.82 -1.84
N PHE A 10 5.40 4.94 -1.57
CA PHE A 10 6.85 5.10 -1.77
C PHE A 10 7.69 4.82 -0.52
N SER A 11 7.18 5.17 0.66
CA SER A 11 7.91 5.05 1.93
C SER A 11 7.76 3.64 2.50
N GLY A 12 8.80 3.14 3.19
CA GLY A 12 8.78 1.88 3.93
C GLY A 12 8.48 2.04 5.42
N GLU A 13 8.25 3.26 5.91
CA GLU A 13 7.97 3.51 7.33
C GLU A 13 6.57 3.01 7.71
N LEU A 14 6.47 2.41 8.91
CA LEU A 14 5.26 1.71 9.36
C LEU A 14 4.04 2.64 9.46
N ASP A 15 4.21 3.84 10.01
CA ASP A 15 3.15 4.84 10.18
C ASP A 15 2.54 5.26 8.84
N LYS A 16 3.38 5.51 7.84
CA LYS A 16 2.95 5.88 6.48
C LYS A 16 2.28 4.72 5.76
N ALA A 17 2.78 3.50 5.94
CA ALA A 17 2.15 2.30 5.41
C ALA A 17 0.74 2.12 5.98
N LEU A 18 0.59 2.22 7.30
CA LEU A 18 -0.69 2.11 7.99
C LEU A 18 -1.68 3.20 7.55
N ALA A 19 -1.21 4.44 7.42
CA ALA A 19 -2.04 5.53 6.90
C ALA A 19 -2.56 5.22 5.47
N ALA A 20 -1.68 4.76 4.58
CA ALA A 20 -2.07 4.39 3.22
C ALA A 20 -3.11 3.25 3.19
N PHE A 21 -2.93 2.21 4.02
CA PHE A 21 -3.89 1.11 4.13
C PHE A 21 -5.23 1.55 4.74
N ASN A 22 -5.23 2.41 5.76
CA ASN A 22 -6.48 2.92 6.34
C ASN A 22 -7.29 3.74 5.32
N ILE A 23 -6.63 4.57 4.52
CA ILE A 23 -7.28 5.31 3.42
C ILE A 23 -7.83 4.34 2.38
N ALA A 24 -7.04 3.33 1.98
CA ALA A 24 -7.48 2.31 1.04
C ALA A 24 -8.72 1.54 1.53
N ILE A 25 -8.74 1.15 2.81
CA ILE A 25 -9.87 0.47 3.44
C ILE A 25 -11.10 1.38 3.47
N GLY A 26 -10.93 2.65 3.85
CA GLY A 26 -12.01 3.64 3.83
C GLY A 26 -12.63 3.77 2.44
N ALA A 27 -11.81 4.01 1.41
CA ALA A 27 -12.26 4.11 0.03
C ALA A 27 -12.96 2.82 -0.45
N ALA A 28 -12.37 1.65 -0.19
CA ALA A 28 -12.98 0.36 -0.54
C ALA A 28 -14.33 0.15 0.16
N SER A 29 -14.45 0.53 1.44
CA SER A 29 -15.70 0.43 2.21
C SER A 29 -16.80 1.37 1.70
N SER A 30 -16.42 2.49 1.07
CA SER A 30 -17.34 3.41 0.40
C SER A 30 -17.72 2.96 -1.03
N GLY A 31 -17.29 1.77 -1.47
CA GLY A 31 -17.61 1.23 -2.80
C GLY A 31 -16.73 1.78 -3.92
N MET A 32 -15.59 2.42 -3.59
CA MET A 32 -14.62 2.89 -4.59
C MET A 32 -13.71 1.76 -5.07
N GLU A 33 -13.26 1.85 -6.33
CA GLU A 33 -12.21 0.99 -6.87
C GLU A 33 -10.84 1.50 -6.41
N VAL A 34 -10.12 0.68 -5.64
CA VAL A 34 -8.83 1.08 -5.04
C VAL A 34 -7.67 0.39 -5.74
N SER A 35 -6.69 1.18 -6.16
CA SER A 35 -5.40 0.72 -6.70
C SER A 35 -4.25 1.19 -5.81
N MET A 36 -3.37 0.28 -5.40
CA MET A 36 -2.17 0.62 -4.63
C MET A 36 -0.92 0.25 -5.43
N PHE A 37 -0.08 1.24 -5.71
CA PHE A 37 1.18 1.08 -6.42
C PHE A 37 2.35 1.23 -5.44
N PHE A 38 2.98 0.11 -5.09
CA PHE A 38 4.14 0.07 -4.22
C PHE A 38 5.42 0.25 -5.05
N THR A 39 6.28 1.17 -4.64
CA THR A 39 7.54 1.45 -5.34
C THR A 39 8.65 1.88 -4.38
N PHE A 40 9.90 1.79 -4.82
CA PHE A 40 11.11 2.07 -4.03
C PHE A 40 11.10 1.36 -2.66
N TRP A 41 11.23 2.10 -1.55
CA TRP A 41 11.22 1.55 -0.20
C TRP A 41 9.88 0.94 0.19
N GLY A 42 8.77 1.40 -0.42
CA GLY A 42 7.43 0.85 -0.20
C GLY A 42 7.29 -0.60 -0.66
N LEU A 43 8.16 -1.09 -1.55
CA LEU A 43 8.20 -2.51 -1.92
C LEU A 43 8.51 -3.42 -0.73
N ASN A 44 9.27 -2.93 0.27
CA ASN A 44 9.58 -3.71 1.46
C ASN A 44 8.34 -4.01 2.31
N ILE A 45 7.29 -3.18 2.25
CA ILE A 45 6.04 -3.40 3.00
C ILE A 45 5.34 -4.68 2.55
N ILE A 46 5.34 -4.98 1.25
CA ILE A 46 4.63 -6.13 0.67
C ILE A 46 5.55 -7.33 0.39
N LYS A 47 6.83 -7.21 0.77
CA LYS A 47 7.84 -8.24 0.52
C LYS A 47 7.62 -9.46 1.42
N LYS A 48 7.56 -10.64 0.82
CA LYS A 48 7.49 -11.91 1.58
C LYS A 48 8.86 -12.24 2.19
N ASN A 49 8.89 -12.59 3.48
CA ASN A 49 10.11 -12.95 4.21
C ASN A 49 10.66 -14.36 3.89
N GLN A 50 10.35 -14.91 2.71
CA GLN A 50 10.73 -16.27 2.30
C GLN A 50 11.92 -16.28 1.31
N GLY A 51 12.39 -15.12 0.87
CA GLY A 51 13.51 -15.00 -0.07
C GLY A 51 14.88 -14.82 0.62
N SER A 52 15.94 -15.01 -0.16
CA SER A 52 17.33 -14.76 0.28
C SER A 52 17.62 -13.30 0.62
N ILE A 53 16.79 -12.37 0.16
CA ILE A 53 16.93 -10.94 0.41
C ILE A 53 16.10 -10.57 1.64
N ARG A 54 16.75 -10.17 2.74
CA ARG A 54 16.05 -9.70 3.95
C ARG A 54 15.32 -8.39 3.71
N SER A 55 14.15 -8.22 4.35
CA SER A 55 13.50 -6.93 4.51
C SER A 55 14.42 -6.07 5.38
N ARG A 56 14.68 -4.83 4.95
CA ARG A 56 15.44 -3.87 5.75
C ARG A 56 14.55 -3.27 6.82
#